data_AF-A0A3A9AFI6-F1
#
_entry.id   AF-A0A3A9AFI6-F1
#
_cell.length_a   1.000
_cell.length_b   1.000
_cell.length_c   1.000
_cell.angle_alpha   90.00
_cell.angle_beta   90.00
_cell.angle_gamma   90.00
#
_symmetry.space_group_name_H-M   'P 1'
#
loop_
_entity.id
_entity.type
_entity.pdbx_description
1 polymer ?
#
loop_
_entity_poly.entity_id
_entity_poly.type
_entity_poly.pdbx_seq_one_letter_code
_entity_poly.pdbx_strand_id
1 'polypeptide(L)' 'MEEKLKSVIKDIESHVEWEQELINKCSVEIKEYAQKYAPENMVVFLPSKIKELEDAINRKKKYIEQLNMLQFIQKNN' A
#
# COMPACT_ATOMS: atom_id res chain seq x y z
N MET A 1 -24.08 0.27 -16.79
CA MET A 1 -23.01 -0.71 -16.53
C MET A 1 -21.66 0.00 -16.45
N GLU A 2 -21.36 0.89 -17.39
CA GLU A 2 -20.13 1.70 -17.44
C GLU A 2 -19.91 2.62 -16.21
N GLU A 3 -20.95 3.28 -15.70
CA GLU A 3 -20.84 4.14 -14.50
C GLU A 3 -20.47 3.34 -13.23
N LYS A 4 -21.01 2.12 -13.09
CA LYS A 4 -20.66 1.23 -11.98
C LYS A 4 -19.20 0.80 -12.07
N LEU A 5 -18.72 0.46 -13.26
CA LEU A 5 -17.32 0.10 -13.48
C LEU A 5 -16.37 1.27 -13.17
N LYS A 6 -16.71 2.49 -13.62
CA LYS A 6 -15.95 3.72 -13.29
C LYS A 6 -15.89 3.96 -11.78
N SER A 7 -17.01 3.75 -11.08
CA SER A 7 -17.06 3.89 -9.61
C SER A 7 -16.15 2.89 -8.91
N VAL A 8 -16.13 1.62 -9.34
CA VAL A 8 -15.27 0.59 -8.74
C VAL A 8 -13.79 0.85 -9.03
N ILE A 9 -13.45 1.30 -10.24
CA ILE A 9 -12.08 1.69 -10.59
C ILE A 9 -11.61 2.81 -9.65
N LYS A 10 -12.41 3.87 -9.50
CA LYS A 10 -12.07 5.00 -8.63
C LYS A 10 -11.88 4.57 -7.16
N ASP A 11 -12.73 3.66 -6.67
CA ASP A 11 -12.62 3.13 -5.32
C ASP A 11 -11.28 2.38 -5.14
N ILE A 12 -10.91 1.52 -6.09
CA ILE A 12 -9.64 0.79 -6.06
C ILE A 12 -8.44 1.73 -6.18
N GLU A 13 -8.52 2.80 -6.99
CA GLU A 13 -7.49 3.84 -7.06
C GLU A 13 -7.26 4.49 -5.68
N SER A 14 -8.33 4.85 -4.97
CA SER A 14 -8.22 5.38 -3.61
C SER A 14 -7.58 4.38 -2.64
N HIS A 15 -7.87 3.08 -2.75
CA HIS A 15 -7.20 2.07 -1.93
C HIS A 15 -5.69 1.96 -2.27
N VAL A 16 -5.30 2.07 -3.55
CA VAL A 16 -3.87 2.10 -3.94
C VAL A 16 -3.16 3.31 -3.33
N GLU A 17 -3.79 4.47 -3.32
CA GLU A 17 -3.27 5.69 -2.70
C GLU A 17 -3.09 5.52 -1.19
N TRP A 18 -4.10 4.99 -0.49
CA TRP A 18 -4.01 4.75 0.95
C TRP A 18 -2.89 3.78 1.33
N GLU A 19 -2.72 2.69 0.59
CA GLU A 19 -1.61 1.77 0.86
C GLU A 19 -0.24 2.43 0.56
N GLN A 20 -0.16 3.32 -0.43
CA GLN A 20 1.06 4.09 -0.69
C GLN A 20 1.39 5.08 0.44
N GLU A 21 0.38 5.73 1.01
CA GLU A 21 0.55 6.60 2.18
C GLU A 21 1.04 5.81 3.39
N LEU A 22 0.49 4.62 3.64
CA LEU A 22 0.92 3.74 4.71
C LEU A 22 2.37 3.28 4.53
N ILE A 23 2.76 2.91 3.31
CA ILE A 23 4.15 2.56 2.95
C ILE A 23 5.09 3.72 3.26
N ASN A 24 4.72 4.94 2.86
CA ASN A 24 5.51 6.15 3.11
C ASN A 24 5.67 6.40 4.60
N LYS A 25 4.57 6.30 5.36
CA LYS A 25 4.56 6.47 6.81
C LYS A 25 5.47 5.46 7.51
N CYS A 26 5.33 4.16 7.20
CA CYS A 26 6.18 3.12 7.79
C CYS A 26 7.66 3.36 7.48
N SER A 27 7.98 3.78 6.26
CA SER A 27 9.37 4.07 5.85
C SER A 27 9.96 5.24 6.63
N VAL A 28 9.17 6.31 6.85
CA VAL A 28 9.57 7.46 7.67
C VAL A 28 9.79 7.03 9.12
N GLU A 29 8.83 6.31 9.72
CA GLU A 29 8.93 5.83 11.10
C GLU A 29 10.15 4.94 11.32
N ILE A 30 10.44 4.01 10.40
CA ILE A 30 11.64 3.18 10.44
C ILE A 30 12.91 4.03 10.42
N LYS A 31 12.98 5.02 9.51
CA LYS A 31 14.14 5.90 9.37
C LYS A 31 14.35 6.77 10.61
N GLU A 32 13.30 7.39 11.13
CA GLU A 32 13.36 8.24 12.33
C GLU A 32 13.77 7.43 13.57
N TYR A 33 13.19 6.23 13.72
CA TYR A 33 13.55 5.34 14.82
C TYR A 33 15.02 4.90 14.73
N ALA A 34 15.49 4.58 13.52
CA ALA A 34 16.87 4.19 13.28
C ALA A 34 17.88 5.32 13.59
N GLN A 35 17.48 6.59 13.43
CA GLN A 35 18.31 7.75 13.75
C GLN A 35 18.30 8.10 15.24
N LYS A 36 17.21 7.81 15.95
CA LYS A 36 16.99 8.25 17.33
C LYS A 36 17.45 7.25 18.39
N TYR A 37 17.37 5.95 18.10
CA TYR A 37 17.56 4.91 19.11
C TYR A 37 18.79 4.05 18.83
N ALA A 38 19.43 3.56 19.89
CA ALA A 38 20.50 2.58 19.80
C ALA A 38 20.02 1.27 19.13
N PRO A 39 20.90 0.53 18.43
CA PRO A 39 20.54 -0.71 17.72
C PRO A 39 19.82 -1.75 18.59
N GLU A 40 20.14 -1.80 19.88
CA GLU A 40 19.54 -2.69 20.88
C GLU A 40 18.03 -2.49 21.02
N ASN A 41 17.56 -1.24 20.89
CA ASN A 41 16.15 -0.87 20.96
C ASN A 41 15.42 -1.09 19.62
N MET A 42 16.15 -1.35 18.55
CA MET A 42 15.59 -1.60 17.21
C MET A 42 15.07 -3.03 17.04
N VAL A 43 15.60 -3.98 17.83
CA VAL A 43 15.29 -5.42 17.73
C VAL A 43 13.80 -5.70 17.98
N VAL A 44 13.14 -4.88 18.79
CA VAL A 44 11.70 -5.03 19.11
C VAL A 44 10.82 -4.25 18.14
N PHE A 45 11.27 -3.06 17.71
CA PHE A 45 10.48 -2.16 16.86
C PHE A 45 10.50 -2.57 15.38
N LEU A 46 11.68 -2.81 14.82
CA LEU A 46 11.85 -3.02 13.38
C LEU A 46 11.07 -4.22 12.82
N PRO A 47 11.03 -5.41 13.45
CA PRO A 47 10.32 -6.55 12.87
C PRO A 47 8.83 -6.27 12.68
N SER A 48 8.20 -5.62 13.65
CA SER A 48 6.77 -5.26 13.57
C SER A 48 6.49 -4.28 12.44
N LYS A 49 7.37 -3.28 12.26
CA LYS A 49 7.23 -2.26 11.22
C LYS A 49 7.58 -2.74 9.83
N ILE A 50 8.56 -3.64 9.70
CA ILE A 50 8.87 -4.31 8.45
C ILE A 50 7.67 -5.15 8.01
N LYS A 51 7.03 -5.89 8.93
CA LYS A 51 5.83 -6.64 8.61
C LYS A 51 4.68 -5.75 8.16
N GLU A 52 4.43 -4.63 8.86
CA GLU A 52 3.41 -3.64 8.48
C GLU A 52 3.65 -3.08 7.08
N LEU A 53 4.91 -2.78 6.75
CA LEU A 53 5.35 -2.32 5.43
C LEU A 53 5.14 -3.39 4.35
N GLU A 54 5.55 -4.64 4.60
CA GLU A 54 5.38 -5.76 3.69
C GLU A 54 3.89 -6.03 3.40
N ASP A 55 3.05 -6.00 4.42
CA ASP A 55 1.61 -6.20 4.29
C ASP A 55 0.98 -5.09 3.44
N ALA A 56 1.38 -3.82 3.64
CA ALA A 56 0.92 -2.69 2.83
C ALA A 56 1.36 -2.81 1.36
N ILE A 57 2.62 -3.18 1.11
CA ILE A 57 3.14 -3.45 -0.25
C ILE A 57 2.32 -4.56 -0.92
N ASN A 58 2.03 -5.64 -0.20
CA ASN A 58 1.28 -6.77 -0.74
C ASN A 58 -0.19 -6.40 -1.05
N ARG A 59 -0.86 -5.64 -0.19
CA ARG A 59 -2.21 -5.12 -0.46
C ARG A 59 -2.21 -4.20 -1.67
N LYS A 60 -1.26 -3.26 -1.75
CA LYS A 60 -1.12 -2.36 -2.90
C LYS A 60 -0.96 -3.12 -4.22
N LYS A 61 -0.12 -4.16 -4.26
CA LYS A 61 0.06 -5.01 -5.45
C LYS A 61 -1.26 -5.65 -5.90
N LYS A 62 -2.03 -6.21 -4.96
CA LYS A 62 -3.34 -6.81 -5.26
C LYS A 62 -4.32 -5.79 -5.84
N TYR A 63 -4.37 -4.59 -5.29
CA TYR A 63 -5.23 -3.53 -5.83
C TYR A 63 -4.80 -3.09 -7.24
N ILE A 64 -3.49 -2.99 -7.52
CA ILE A 64 -2.99 -2.71 -8.86
C ILE A 64 -3.37 -3.81 -9.85
N GLU A 65 -3.26 -5.08 -9.47
CA GLU A 65 -3.70 -6.21 -10.32
C GLU A 65 -5.20 -6.14 -10.64
N GLN A 66 -6.03 -5.85 -9.63
CA GLN A 66 -7.47 -5.64 -9.81
C GLN A 66 -7.76 -4.46 -10.75
N LEU A 67 -7.05 -3.34 -10.57
CA LEU A 67 -7.18 -2.16 -11.42
C LEU A 67 -6.86 -2.49 -12.88
N ASN A 68 -5.75 -3.21 -13.12
CA ASN A 68 -5.34 -3.62 -14.46
C ASN A 68 -6.41 -4.50 -15.13
N MET A 69 -7.00 -5.44 -14.39
CA MET A 69 -8.10 -6.27 -14.88
C MET A 69 -9.34 -5.44 -15.23
N LEU A 70 -9.76 -4.52 -14.36
CA LEU A 70 -10.96 -3.71 -14.58
C LEU A 70 -10.78 -2.73 -15.75
N GLN A 71 -9.59 -2.15 -15.90
CA GLN A 71 -9.26 -1.31 -17.05
C GLN A 71 -9.23 -2.11 -18.35
N PHE A 72 -8.78 -3.36 -18.33
CA PHE A 72 -8.87 -4.24 -19.49
C PHE A 72 -10.32 -4.54 -19.87
N ILE A 73 -11.18 -4.86 -18.89
CA ILE A 73 -12.62 -5.05 -19.10
C ILE A 73 -13.26 -3.77 -19.65
N GLN A 74 -12.88 -2.60 -19.16
CA GLN A 74 -13.39 -1.31 -19.63
C GLN A 74 -13.00 -1.01 -21.09
N LYS A 75 -11.81 -1.43 -21.53
CA LYS A 75 -11.33 -1.21 -22.90
C LYS A 75 -11.95 -2.15 -23.94
N ASN A 76 -12.43 -3.31 -23.50
CA ASN A 76 -12.98 -4.36 -24.37
C ASN A 76 -14.53 -4.42 -24.36
N ASN A 77 -15.19 -3.52 -23.63
CA ASN A 77 -16.63 -3.27 -23.68
C ASN A 77 -16.90 -1.90 -24.28
#